data_AF-A0A2G4E4T3-F1
#
_entry.id   AF-A0A2G4E4T3-F1
#
_cell.length_a   1.000
_cell.length_b   1.000
_cell.length_c   1.000
_cell.angle_alpha   90.00
_cell.angle_beta   90.00
_cell.angle_gamma   90.00
#
_symmetry.space_group_name_H-M   'P 1'
#
loop_
_entity.id
_entity.type
_entity.pdbx_description
1 polymer ?
#
loop_
_entity_poly.entity_id
_entity_poly.type
_entity_poly.pdbx_seq_one_letter_code
_entity_poly.pdbx_strand_id
1 'polypeptide(L)'
;QTWKCQAGDVPVTWIPKAVGKWNSLCLDSDKTPWEDDIACARAAFAALNVEVRCAPGTWVEEESDAEADQWIRISVDGEEEITWHTS
;
A
#
# COMPACT_ATOMS: atom_id res chain seq x y z
N GLN A 1 -14.74 8.30 -6.21
CA GLN A 1 -15.63 7.12 -6.07
C GLN A 1 -14.89 6.09 -5.24
N THR A 2 -15.58 5.41 -4.34
CA THR A 2 -15.02 4.37 -3.48
C THR A 2 -15.75 3.07 -3.78
N TRP A 3 -15.00 1.98 -3.88
CA TRP A 3 -15.53 0.63 -4.08
C TRP A 3 -15.15 -0.23 -2.89
N LYS A 4 -16.06 -1.10 -2.47
CA LYS A 4 -15.84 -2.04 -1.38
C LYS A 4 -16.29 -3.42 -1.82
N CYS A 5 -15.54 -4.45 -1.46
CA CYS A 5 -15.91 -5.85 -1.66
C CYS A 5 -15.29 -6.73 -0.56
N GLN A 6 -15.57 -8.02 -0.64
CA GLN A 6 -14.91 -9.04 0.20
C GLN A 6 -14.12 -9.98 -0.70
N ALA A 7 -12.86 -10.26 -0.32
CA ALA A 7 -12.01 -11.28 -0.93
C ALA A 7 -11.85 -12.42 0.09
N GLY A 8 -12.71 -13.43 0.00
CA GLY A 8 -12.89 -14.37 1.11
C GLY A 8 -13.43 -13.62 2.33
N ASP A 9 -12.76 -13.75 3.48
CA ASP A 9 -13.09 -13.05 4.72
C ASP A 9 -12.39 -11.68 4.86
N VAL A 10 -11.59 -11.25 3.87
CA VAL A 10 -10.84 -9.99 3.91
C VAL A 10 -11.70 -8.86 3.33
N PRO A 11 -12.07 -7.83 4.10
CA PRO A 11 -12.67 -6.62 3.59
C PRO A 11 -11.66 -5.85 2.73
N VAL A 12 -12.10 -5.45 1.52
CA VAL A 12 -11.27 -4.72 0.57
C VAL A 12 -11.93 -3.40 0.23
N THR A 13 -11.16 -2.31 0.34
CA THR A 13 -11.57 -0.99 -0.14
C THR A 13 -10.64 -0.54 -1.27
N TRP A 14 -11.25 -0.08 -2.37
CA TRP A 14 -10.55 0.44 -3.54
C TRP A 14 -10.96 1.89 -3.81
N ILE A 15 -9.98 2.78 -3.88
CA ILE A 15 -10.16 4.22 -4.11
C ILE A 15 -9.30 4.66 -5.31
N PRO A 16 -9.88 4.65 -6.51
CA PRO A 16 -9.32 5.25 -7.70
C PRO A 16 -9.00 6.72 -7.56
N LYS A 17 -7.85 7.12 -8.10
CA LYS A 17 -7.34 8.49 -8.07
C LYS A 17 -7.37 9.07 -6.65
N ALA A 18 -6.99 8.27 -5.66
CA ALA A 18 -6.87 8.67 -4.27
C ALA A 18 -5.90 9.85 -4.12
N VAL A 19 -4.77 9.79 -4.84
CA VAL A 19 -3.77 10.87 -4.86
C VAL A 19 -3.24 11.06 -6.28
N GLY A 20 -3.68 12.13 -6.96
CA GLY A 20 -3.28 12.40 -8.34
C GLY A 20 -3.61 11.24 -9.27
N LYS A 21 -2.57 10.55 -9.79
CA LYS A 21 -2.71 9.37 -10.65
C LYS A 21 -2.78 8.04 -9.90
N TRP A 22 -2.59 8.05 -8.58
CA TRP A 22 -2.51 6.85 -7.75
C TRP A 22 -3.87 6.38 -7.27
N ASN A 23 -4.06 5.06 -7.26
CA ASN A 23 -5.21 4.41 -6.65
C ASN A 23 -4.78 3.82 -5.31
N SER A 24 -5.67 3.81 -4.33
CA SER A 24 -5.46 3.13 -3.05
C SER A 24 -6.22 1.81 -3.01
N LEU A 25 -5.54 0.74 -2.59
CA LEU A 25 -6.11 -0.55 -2.25
C LEU A 25 -5.83 -0.78 -0.76
N CYS A 26 -6.88 -0.98 0.04
CA CYS A 26 -6.76 -1.26 1.46
C CYS A 26 -7.39 -2.62 1.76
N LEU A 27 -6.62 -3.48 2.43
CA LEU A 27 -7.03 -4.78 2.94
C LEU A 27 -7.14 -4.67 4.46
N ASP A 28 -8.36 -4.64 4.98
CA ASP A 28 -8.60 -4.37 6.40
C ASP A 28 -8.79 -5.69 7.16
N SER A 29 -7.70 -6.46 7.30
CA SER A 29 -7.70 -7.75 7.98
C SER A 29 -6.29 -8.24 8.36
N ASP A 30 -6.20 -8.92 9.50
CA ASP A 30 -5.05 -9.71 9.94
C ASP A 30 -5.01 -11.14 9.33
N LYS A 31 -5.99 -11.50 8.51
CA LYS A 31 -6.10 -12.82 7.86
C LYS A 31 -5.61 -12.82 6.41
N THR A 32 -4.80 -11.84 6.03
CA THR A 32 -4.16 -11.83 4.72
C THR A 32 -3.10 -12.96 4.68
N PRO A 33 -2.76 -13.49 3.49
CA PRO A 33 -1.77 -14.55 3.36
C PRO A 33 -0.32 -14.05 3.51
N TRP A 34 -0.12 -12.76 3.74
CA TRP A 34 1.20 -12.11 3.80
C TRP A 34 1.55 -11.76 5.24
N GLU A 35 2.83 -11.82 5.57
CA GLU A 35 3.34 -11.52 6.91
C GLU A 35 3.25 -10.02 7.25
N ASP A 36 3.47 -9.16 6.25
CA ASP A 36 3.44 -7.71 6.37
C ASP A 36 3.00 -7.02 5.06
N ASP A 37 2.90 -5.69 5.12
CA ASP A 37 2.50 -4.86 3.97
C ASP A 37 3.51 -4.93 2.81
N ILE A 38 4.80 -5.14 3.11
CA ILE A 38 5.85 -5.24 2.09
C ILE A 38 5.69 -6.54 1.30
N ALA A 39 5.45 -7.66 1.97
CA ALA A 39 5.17 -8.95 1.35
C ALA A 39 3.89 -8.90 0.49
N CYS A 40 2.84 -8.20 0.98
CA CYS A 40 1.64 -7.93 0.20
C CYS A 40 1.95 -7.09 -1.06
N ALA A 41 2.72 -6.02 -0.91
CA ALA A 41 3.10 -5.14 -2.02
C ALA A 41 3.94 -5.88 -3.07
N ARG A 42 4.88 -6.75 -2.66
CA ARG A 42 5.65 -7.62 -3.56
C ARG A 42 4.76 -8.55 -4.36
N ALA A 43 3.78 -9.20 -3.71
CA ALA A 43 2.84 -10.08 -4.38
C ALA A 43 1.93 -9.32 -5.36
N ALA A 44 1.47 -8.13 -4.98
CA ALA A 44 0.70 -7.26 -5.85
C ALA A 44 1.50 -6.83 -7.10
N PHE A 45 2.76 -6.43 -6.93
CA PHE A 45 3.66 -6.13 -8.04
C PHE A 45 3.83 -7.35 -8.96
N ALA A 46 4.11 -8.53 -8.40
CA ALA A 46 4.28 -9.75 -9.17
C ALA A 46 3.02 -10.17 -9.97
N ALA A 47 1.83 -9.93 -9.41
CA ALA A 47 0.56 -10.30 -10.05
C ALA A 47 0.09 -9.28 -11.10
N LEU A 48 0.34 -7.98 -10.87
CA LEU A 48 -0.24 -6.90 -11.66
C LEU A 48 0.77 -6.20 -12.56
N ASN A 49 2.07 -6.33 -12.28
CA ASN A 49 3.17 -5.67 -12.98
C ASN A 49 2.99 -4.14 -13.08
N VAL A 50 2.57 -3.51 -11.98
CA VAL A 50 2.42 -2.05 -11.81
C VAL A 50 3.19 -1.60 -10.59
N GLU A 51 3.69 -0.36 -10.58
CA GLU A 51 4.37 0.19 -9.40
C GLU A 51 3.43 0.17 -8.18
N VAL A 52 3.91 -0.37 -7.06
CA VAL A 52 3.19 -0.44 -5.78
C VAL A 52 3.96 0.34 -4.73
N ARG A 53 3.24 1.03 -3.87
CA ARG A 53 3.78 1.70 -2.69
C ARG A 53 3.00 1.27 -1.46
N CYS A 54 3.70 0.95 -0.38
CA CYS A 54 3.10 0.67 0.93
C CYS A 54 3.88 1.37 2.05
N ALA A 55 3.27 1.46 3.23
CA ALA A 55 3.98 1.92 4.41
C ALA A 55 5.13 0.95 4.77
N PRO A 56 6.24 1.44 5.35
CA PRO A 56 7.35 0.59 5.79
C PRO A 56 7.04 -0.19 7.07
N GLY A 57 5.98 0.16 7.79
CA GLY A 57 5.58 -0.48 9.04
C GLY A 57 4.21 -0.02 9.54
N THR A 58 3.86 -0.48 10.73
CA THR A 58 2.62 -0.09 11.41
C THR A 58 2.69 1.37 11.83
N TRP A 59 1.64 2.12 11.50
CA TRP A 59 1.50 3.51 11.94
C TRP A 59 1.49 3.62 13.47
N VAL A 60 2.28 4.54 14.00
CA VAL A 60 2.27 4.91 15.42
C VAL A 60 1.94 6.39 15.57
N GLU A 61 1.08 6.73 16.52
CA GLU A 61 0.61 8.12 16.76
C GLU A 61 1.76 9.10 17.05
N GLU A 62 2.93 8.60 17.49
CA GLU A 62 4.11 9.41 17.81
C GLU A 62 5.04 9.66 16.61
N GLU A 63 4.76 9.09 15.43
CA GLU A 63 5.53 9.34 14.21
C GLU A 63 5.44 10.82 13.81
N SER A 64 6.60 11.39 13.49
CA SER A 64 6.67 12.74 12.92
C SER A 64 6.08 12.78 11.51
N ASP A 65 5.64 13.95 11.05
CA ASP A 65 5.13 14.15 9.68
C ASP A 65 6.12 13.64 8.59
N ALA A 66 7.43 13.67 8.88
CA ALA A 66 8.46 13.19 7.97
C ALA A 66 8.51 11.64 7.87
N GLU A 67 8.12 10.94 8.93
CA GLU A 67 8.01 9.48 8.96
C GLU A 67 6.71 9.01 8.29
N ALA A 68 5.64 9.80 8.41
CA ALA A 68 4.38 9.57 7.69
C ALA A 68 4.52 9.66 6.15
N ASP A 69 5.55 10.36 5.66
CA ASP A 69 5.87 10.47 4.24
C ASP A 69 6.83 9.36 3.74
N GLN A 70 7.22 8.39 4.58
CA GLN A 70 8.07 7.27 4.18
C GLN A 70 7.25 6.12 3.60
N TRP A 71 7.70 5.61 2.45
CA TRP A 71 7.04 4.53 1.71
C TRP A 71 8.05 3.55 1.14
N ILE A 72 7.69 2.28 1.06
CA ILE A 72 8.41 1.30 0.26
C ILE A 72 7.83 1.30 -1.15
N ARG A 73 8.65 1.62 -2.16
CA ARG A 73 8.32 1.52 -3.58
C ARG A 73 8.80 0.19 -4.14
N ILE A 74 7.92 -0.52 -4.82
CA ILE A 74 8.26 -1.74 -5.58
C ILE A 74 7.93 -1.49 -7.05
N SER A 75 8.95 -1.57 -7.91
CA SER A 75 8.84 -1.38 -9.36
C SER A 75 9.73 -2.37 -10.11
N VAL A 76 9.76 -2.24 -11.44
CA VAL A 76 10.66 -3.00 -12.31
C VAL A 76 12.16 -2.79 -11.99
N ASP A 77 12.49 -1.69 -11.33
CA ASP A 77 13.86 -1.35 -10.92
C ASP A 77 14.23 -1.96 -9.57
N GLY A 78 13.27 -2.60 -8.88
CA GLY A 78 13.45 -3.24 -7.59
C GLY A 78 12.62 -2.59 -6.47
N GLU A 79 13.07 -2.82 -5.24
CA GLU A 79 12.48 -2.30 -4.01
C GLU A 79 13.36 -1.19 -3.44
N GLU A 80 12.75 -0.04 -3.12
CA GLU A 80 13.45 1.14 -2.61
C GLU A 80 12.57 1.88 -1.59
N GLU A 81 13.15 2.33 -0.48
CA GLU A 81 12.51 3.25 0.43
C GLU A 81 12.55 4.67 -0.14
N ILE A 82 11.40 5.33 -0.18
CA ILE A 82 11.24 6.67 -0.75
C ILE A 82 10.52 7.58 0.25
N THR A 83 10.82 8.88 0.15
CA THR A 83 9.95 9.91 0.71
C THR A 83 8.96 10.35 -0.38
N TRP A 84 7.67 10.16 -0.14
CA TRP A 84 6.63 10.51 -1.12
C TRP A 84 5.79 11.70 -0.67
N HIS A 85 6.14 12.88 -1.16
CA HIS A 85 5.34 14.08 -0.93
C HIS A 85 4.14 14.13 -1.88
N THR A 86 2.94 14.13 -1.32
CA THR A 86 1.67 14.31 -2.05
C THR A 86 1.25 15.78 -2.01
N SER A 87 2.06 16.67 -2.59
CA SER A 87 1.68 18.10 -2.75
C SER A 87 0.75 18.34 -3.93
#